data_AF-A0A848P405-F1
#
_entry.id   AF-A0A848P405-F1
#
_cell.length_a   1.000
_cell.length_b   1.000
_cell.length_c   1.000
_cell.angle_alpha   90.00
_cell.angle_beta   90.00
_cell.angle_gamma   90.00
#
_symmetry.space_group_name_H-M   'P 1'
#
loop_
_entity.id
_entity.type
_entity.pdbx_description
1 polymer ?
#
loop_
_entity_poly.entity_id
_entity_poly.type
_entity_poly.pdbx_seq_one_letter_code
_entity_poly.pdbx_strand_id
1 'polypeptide(L)'
;MKEGHPPQPGREAAIAWIREQMQTYALSVEDLQARGCFDLPPPPAGPIYMSADGQHWDGAGDMPDWLQRAVNAGQSIEHFRVS
;
A
#
# COMPACT_ATOMS: atom_id res chain seq x y z
N MET A 1 10.28 6.35 28.51
CA MET A 1 10.11 5.87 27.12
C MET A 1 8.83 5.05 27.11
N LYS A 2 7.70 5.68 26.79
CA LYS A 2 6.39 5.00 26.75
C LYS A 2 6.09 4.84 25.27
N GLU A 3 6.36 3.65 24.72
CA GLU A 3 5.94 3.28 23.38
C GLU A 3 4.40 3.35 23.36
N GLY A 4 3.87 4.42 22.78
CA GLY A 4 2.46 4.80 22.86
C GLY A 4 1.64 4.06 21.83
N HIS A 5 1.01 2.97 22.24
CA HIS A 5 -0.05 2.35 21.46
C HIS A 5 -1.21 3.36 21.26
N PRO A 6 -1.70 3.57 20.03
CA PRO A 6 -2.80 4.49 19.80
C PRO A 6 -4.07 4.00 20.53
N PRO A 7 -4.87 4.90 21.14
CA PRO A 7 -6.15 4.53 21.73
C PRO A 7 -7.17 4.13 20.65
N GLN A 8 -8.03 3.14 20.92
CA GLN A 8 -9.24 2.83 20.10
C GLN A 8 -10.47 2.86 21.03
N PRO A 9 -11.66 3.36 20.59
CA PRO A 9 -12.24 3.08 19.26
C PRO A 9 -12.93 4.30 18.62
N GLY A 10 -12.26 5.03 17.73
CA GLY A 10 -12.93 6.06 16.94
C GLY A 10 -11.98 7.01 16.23
N ARG A 11 -12.37 7.41 15.02
CA ARG A 11 -11.60 8.36 14.19
C ARG A 11 -11.25 9.64 14.95
N GLU A 12 -12.16 10.16 15.76
CA GLU A 12 -11.94 11.38 16.55
C GLU A 12 -10.87 11.21 17.62
N ALA A 13 -10.89 10.09 18.36
CA ALA A 13 -9.86 9.77 19.36
C ALA A 13 -8.49 9.60 18.71
N ALA A 14 -8.44 8.95 17.54
CA ALA A 14 -7.22 8.82 16.75
C ALA A 14 -6.69 10.20 16.29
N ILE A 15 -7.56 11.09 15.79
CA ILE A 15 -7.16 12.44 15.37
C ILE A 15 -6.63 13.25 16.55
N ALA A 16 -7.31 13.20 17.69
CA ALA A 16 -6.86 13.91 18.89
C ALA A 16 -5.47 13.43 19.35
N TRP A 17 -5.26 12.11 19.35
CA TRP A 17 -3.97 11.52 19.68
C TRP A 17 -2.86 11.94 18.70
N ILE A 18 -3.10 11.87 17.38
CA ILE A 18 -2.14 12.32 16.36
C ILE A 18 -1.75 13.78 16.60
N ARG A 19 -2.72 14.66 16.88
CA ARG A 19 -2.46 16.08 17.18
C ARG A 19 -1.64 16.29 18.45
N GLU A 20 -1.86 15.49 19.50
CA GLU A 20 -1.06 15.53 20.72
C GLU A 20 0.39 15.09 20.49
N GLN A 21 0.58 14.02 19.69
CA GLN A 21 1.92 13.56 19.32
C GLN A 21 2.64 14.62 18.47
N MET A 22 1.97 15.21 17.48
CA MET A 22 2.55 16.29 16.68
C MET A 22 3.03 17.47 17.56
N GLN A 23 2.25 17.86 18.58
CA GLN A 23 2.67 18.90 19.52
C GLN A 23 3.85 18.47 20.40
N THR A 24 3.84 17.23 20.89
CA THR A 24 4.91 16.68 21.75
C THR A 24 6.26 16.66 21.05
N TYR A 25 6.28 16.35 19.76
CA TYR A 25 7.49 16.28 18.94
C TYR A 25 7.76 17.56 18.14
N ALA A 26 6.97 18.62 18.35
CA ALA A 26 7.04 19.86 17.58
C ALA A 26 7.03 19.63 16.05
N LEU A 27 6.19 18.70 15.58
CA LEU A 27 6.01 18.37 14.17
C LEU A 27 4.86 19.18 13.59
N SER A 28 5.09 19.83 12.45
CA SER A 28 4.04 20.43 11.62
C SER A 28 3.60 19.50 10.48
N VAL A 29 2.49 19.82 9.83
CA VAL A 29 2.08 19.11 8.59
C VAL A 29 3.12 19.31 7.49
N GLU A 30 3.75 20.48 7.43
CA GLU A 30 4.80 20.82 6.46
C GLU A 30 6.04 19.92 6.66
N ASP A 31 6.43 19.63 7.91
CA ASP A 31 7.53 18.69 8.20
C ASP A 31 7.21 17.29 7.69
N LEU A 32 5.97 16.82 7.86
CA LEU A 32 5.53 15.51 7.37
C LEU A 32 5.49 15.47 5.83
N GLN A 33 5.04 16.56 5.20
CA GLN A 33 5.04 16.70 3.74
C GLN A 33 6.47 16.74 3.19
N ALA A 34 7.39 17.50 3.80
CA ALA A 34 8.79 17.57 3.40
C ALA A 34 9.52 16.23 3.52
N ARG A 35 8.98 15.29 4.32
CA ARG A 35 9.48 13.92 4.46
C ARG A 35 8.78 12.91 3.54
N GLY A 36 7.83 13.36 2.72
CA GLY A 36 7.08 12.51 1.79
C GLY A 36 6.09 11.57 2.48
N CYS A 37 5.66 11.86 3.72
CA CYS A 37 4.74 10.98 4.46
C CYS A 37 3.38 10.78 3.77
N PHE A 38 3.02 11.68 2.86
CA PHE A 38 1.77 11.64 2.09
C PHE A 38 1.99 11.40 0.61
N ASP A 39 3.24 11.20 0.19
CA ASP A 39 3.52 10.88 -1.20
C ASP A 39 2.93 9.52 -1.52
N LEU A 40 2.45 9.37 -2.75
CA LEU A 40 2.07 8.04 -3.22
C LEU A 40 3.32 7.15 -3.15
N PRO A 41 3.18 5.90 -2.68
CA PRO A 41 4.28 4.96 -2.78
C PRO A 41 4.73 4.91 -4.24
N PRO A 42 6.05 4.79 -4.51
CA PRO A 42 6.52 4.67 -5.87
C PRO A 42 5.74 3.53 -6.54
N PRO A 43 5.35 3.69 -7.81
CA PRO A 43 4.74 2.59 -8.53
C PRO A 43 5.64 1.36 -8.38
N PRO A 44 5.06 0.17 -8.23
CA PRO A 44 5.85 -1.05 -8.10
C PRO A 44 6.89 -1.08 -9.23
N ALA A 45 8.14 -1.39 -8.88
CA ALA A 45 9.26 -1.36 -9.82
C ALA A 45 9.15 -2.37 -10.98
N GLY A 46 8.08 -3.18 -10.98
CA GLY A 46 7.79 -4.19 -11.98
C GLY A 46 6.30 -4.23 -12.35
N PRO A 47 5.96 -4.95 -13.42
CA PRO A 47 4.58 -5.13 -13.86
C PRO A 47 3.76 -5.86 -12.80
N ILE A 48 2.64 -5.27 -12.39
CA ILE A 48 1.61 -5.97 -11.62
C ILE A 48 0.66 -6.62 -12.60
N TYR A 49 0.33 -7.88 -12.38
CA TYR A 49 -0.68 -8.61 -13.15
C TYR A 49 -1.94 -8.76 -12.31
N MET A 50 -3.12 -8.47 -12.88
CA MET A 50 -4.42 -8.58 -12.23
C MET A 50 -5.36 -9.51 -13.01
N SER A 51 -6.03 -10.42 -12.32
CA SER A 51 -7.11 -11.23 -12.87
C SER A 51 -8.43 -10.45 -12.88
N ALA A 52 -9.41 -10.87 -13.70
CA ALA A 52 -10.74 -10.25 -13.71
C ALA A 52 -11.49 -10.37 -12.36
N ASP A 53 -11.07 -11.31 -11.51
CA ASP A 53 -11.61 -11.54 -10.15
C ASP A 53 -10.90 -10.67 -9.09
N GLY A 54 -9.95 -9.82 -9.50
CA GLY A 54 -9.20 -8.91 -8.62
C GLY A 54 -8.00 -9.54 -7.92
N GLN A 55 -7.54 -10.72 -8.35
CA GLN A 55 -6.32 -11.33 -7.83
C GLN A 55 -5.09 -10.64 -8.45
N HIS A 56 -4.04 -10.40 -7.66
CA HIS A 56 -2.83 -9.71 -8.11
C HIS A 56 -1.58 -10.59 -8.01
N TRP A 57 -0.63 -10.35 -8.90
CA TRP A 57 0.72 -10.91 -8.84
C TRP A 57 1.74 -9.86 -9.27
N ASP A 58 2.74 -9.59 -8.45
CA ASP A 58 3.77 -8.57 -8.71
C ASP A 58 4.92 -9.06 -9.60
N GLY A 59 4.85 -10.31 -10.07
CA GLY A 59 5.88 -10.93 -10.88
C GLY A 59 7.00 -11.61 -10.07
N ALA A 60 6.99 -11.51 -8.73
CA ALA A 60 7.91 -12.23 -7.88
C ALA A 60 7.37 -13.61 -7.45
N GLY A 61 8.29 -14.58 -7.30
CA GLY A 61 7.96 -15.93 -6.88
C GLY A 61 7.30 -16.77 -7.96
N ASP A 62 6.63 -17.85 -7.55
CA ASP A 62 5.92 -18.75 -8.45
C ASP A 62 4.68 -18.10 -9.06
N MET A 63 4.42 -18.43 -10.32
CA MET A 63 3.24 -17.97 -11.03
C MET A 63 1.98 -18.57 -10.39
N PRO A 64 0.99 -17.74 -10.01
CA PRO A 64 -0.22 -18.25 -9.35
C PRO A 64 -1.09 -19.05 -10.31
N ASP A 65 -1.86 -20.00 -9.77
CA ASP A 65 -2.72 -20.91 -10.53
C ASP A 65 -3.61 -20.23 -11.57
N TRP A 66 -4.20 -19.08 -11.22
CA TRP A 66 -5.10 -18.34 -12.11
C TRP A 66 -4.38 -17.85 -13.37
N LEU A 67 -3.13 -17.41 -13.23
CA LEU A 67 -2.32 -16.90 -14.33
C LEU A 67 -1.73 -18.05 -15.14
N GLN A 68 -1.26 -19.10 -14.46
CA GLN A 68 -0.75 -20.31 -15.11
C GLN A 68 -1.81 -20.98 -15.98
N ARG A 69 -3.07 -21.06 -15.51
CA ARG A 69 -4.17 -21.61 -16.31
C ARG A 69 -4.47 -20.78 -17.55
N ALA A 70 -4.49 -19.45 -17.42
CA ALA A 70 -4.73 -18.55 -18.55
C ALA A 70 -3.62 -18.64 -19.62
N VAL A 71 -2.36 -18.70 -19.18
CA VAL A 71 -1.21 -18.88 -20.08
C VAL A 71 -1.25 -20.25 -20.77
N ASN A 72 -1.55 -21.32 -20.03
CA ASN A 72 -1.72 -22.66 -20.60
C ASN A 72 -2.89 -22.75 -21.59
N ALA A 73 -3.90 -21.89 -21.45
CA ALA A 73 -5.00 -21.74 -22.40
C ALA A 73 -4.64 -20.88 -23.63
N GLY A 74 -3.40 -20.38 -23.72
CA GLY A 74 -2.89 -19.61 -24.85
C GLY A 74 -3.06 -18.09 -24.72
N GLN A 75 -3.51 -17.57 -23.57
CA GLN A 75 -3.54 -16.12 -23.35
C GLN A 75 -2.14 -15.59 -23.07
N SER A 76 -1.82 -14.42 -23.62
CA SER A 76 -0.59 -13.71 -23.26
C SER A 76 -0.69 -13.17 -21.84
N ILE A 77 0.37 -13.36 -21.06
CA ILE A 77 0.51 -12.81 -19.71
C ILE A 77 0.36 -11.27 -19.70
N GLU A 78 0.73 -10.59 -20.79
CA GLU A 78 0.59 -9.14 -20.93
C GLU A 78 -0.87 -8.66 -20.89
N HIS A 79 -1.84 -9.52 -21.21
CA HIS A 79 -3.25 -9.19 -21.09
C HIS A 79 -3.67 -8.90 -19.64
N PHE A 80 -2.97 -9.49 -18.69
CA PHE A 80 -3.24 -9.32 -17.26
C PHE A 80 -2.43 -8.17 -16.67
N ARG A 81 -1.50 -7.56 -17.41
CA ARG A 81 -0.64 -6.50 -16.90
C ARG A 81 -1.48 -5.23 -16.64
N VAL A 82 -1.40 -4.74 -15.42
CA VAL A 82 -1.94 -3.44 -15.02
C VAL A 82 -0.89 -2.39 -15.38
N SER A 83 -1.30 -1.38 -16.15
CA SER A 83 -0.48 -0.23 -16.53
C SER A 83 -0.50 0.87 -15.49
#